data_AF-A0A495XR51-F1
#
_entry.id   AF-A0A495XR51-F1
#
_cell.length_a   1.000
_cell.length_b   1.000
_cell.length_c   1.000
_cell.angle_alpha   90.00
_cell.angle_beta   90.00
_cell.angle_gamma   90.00
#
_symmetry.space_group_name_H-M   'P 1'
#
loop_
_entity.id
_entity.type
_entity.pdbx_description
1 polymer ?
#
loop_
_entity_poly.entity_id
_entity_poly.type
_entity_poly.pdbx_seq_one_letter_code
_entity_poly.pdbx_strand_id
1 'polypeptide(L)'
;MSDLWRVRDLVLGLRDAADGWGADEVGAWFEREPHLLGELRAAGRPEARGDCDAELLWGLYAVSRLADLLTAPHQPGDRALGWPMASAGAWDGFRALVGAVEVAEDGFHPFFHEIVRVEPADDPDEPVSLVAECWPGALVGGLLLARAGVTVRAGANVLDPEAAARSTQYWTWWRRNRPVDDLSHGWGGNSQWRTGFRRDYVVGDELHLNVDGKESRPPEPDDDLTDDERLELLRFRHGVRRDLGPDRWPYGETLVEARP
;
A
#
# COMPACT_ATOMS: atom_id res chain seq x y z
N MET A 1 10.60 -16.80 -13.96
CA MET A 1 9.87 -17.27 -12.78
C MET A 1 10.44 -16.59 -11.57
N SER A 2 9.58 -15.93 -10.81
CA SER A 2 9.96 -15.14 -9.63
C SER A 2 9.97 -16.02 -8.39
N ASP A 3 11.05 -15.99 -7.62
CA ASP A 3 11.12 -16.75 -6.37
C ASP A 3 10.49 -15.98 -5.20
N LEU A 4 10.19 -14.69 -5.37
CA LEU A 4 9.48 -13.86 -4.37
C LEU A 4 8.13 -14.45 -3.95
N TRP A 5 7.51 -15.29 -4.78
CA TRP A 5 6.32 -16.05 -4.39
C TRP A 5 6.50 -16.83 -3.08
N ARG A 6 7.72 -17.27 -2.76
CA ARG A 6 8.04 -18.01 -1.53
C ARG A 6 7.81 -17.20 -0.25
N VAL A 7 7.75 -15.87 -0.33
CA VAL A 7 7.37 -15.00 0.80
C VAL A 7 5.97 -15.33 1.32
N ARG A 8 5.10 -15.89 0.47
CA ARG A 8 3.83 -16.47 0.90
C ARG A 8 4.01 -17.49 2.03
N ASP A 9 4.99 -18.37 1.90
CA ASP A 9 5.19 -19.46 2.86
C ASP A 9 5.67 -18.92 4.21
N LEU A 10 6.43 -17.81 4.20
CA LEU A 10 6.70 -17.02 5.41
C LEU A 10 5.39 -16.50 6.00
N VAL A 11 4.59 -15.77 5.23
CA VAL A 11 3.33 -15.18 5.72
C VAL A 11 2.40 -16.25 6.32
N LEU A 12 2.26 -17.40 5.67
CA LEU A 12 1.47 -18.52 6.18
C LEU A 12 2.08 -19.13 7.46
N GLY A 13 3.41 -19.21 7.56
CA GLY A 13 4.08 -19.67 8.78
C GLY A 13 3.89 -18.71 9.96
N LEU A 14 3.90 -17.40 9.72
CA LEU A 14 3.67 -16.38 10.76
C LEU A 14 2.25 -16.44 11.33
N ARG A 15 1.25 -16.81 10.52
CA ARG A 15 -0.12 -17.07 11.00
C ARG A 15 -0.14 -18.14 12.09
N ASP A 16 0.66 -19.19 11.90
CA ASP A 16 0.63 -20.40 12.72
C ASP A 16 1.63 -20.33 13.90
N ALA A 17 2.34 -19.21 14.05
CA ALA A 17 3.32 -18.97 15.11
C ALA A 17 2.64 -18.61 16.45
N ALA A 18 2.45 -19.60 17.31
CA ALA A 18 1.70 -19.46 18.57
C ALA A 18 2.25 -18.39 19.55
N ASP A 19 3.56 -18.14 19.52
CA ASP A 19 4.24 -17.23 20.45
C ASP A 19 4.39 -15.79 19.93
N GLY A 20 3.76 -15.47 18.79
CA GLY A 20 4.00 -14.22 18.07
C GLY A 20 5.32 -14.25 17.28
N TRP A 21 5.64 -13.14 16.63
CA TRP A 21 6.79 -13.03 15.74
C TRP A 21 7.21 -11.56 15.56
N GLY A 22 8.45 -11.32 15.17
CA GLY A 22 9.04 -10.00 15.06
C GLY A 22 10.13 -9.90 13.99
N ALA A 23 11.03 -8.94 14.19
CA ALA A 23 12.13 -8.68 13.27
C ALA A 23 13.06 -9.90 13.12
N ASP A 24 13.32 -10.62 14.21
CA ASP A 24 14.27 -11.74 14.22
C ASP A 24 13.76 -12.93 13.41
N GLU A 25 12.49 -13.31 13.55
CA GLU A 25 11.89 -14.42 12.79
C GLU A 25 11.85 -14.12 11.29
N VAL A 26 11.46 -12.89 10.93
CA VAL A 26 11.44 -12.43 9.54
C VAL A 26 12.86 -12.37 8.98
N GLY A 27 13.79 -11.79 9.73
CA GLY A 27 15.21 -11.70 9.38
C GLY A 27 15.83 -13.06 9.13
N ALA A 28 15.70 -13.99 10.08
CA ALA A 28 16.23 -15.35 9.98
C ALA A 28 15.64 -16.12 8.79
N TRP A 29 14.41 -15.81 8.36
CA TRP A 29 13.84 -16.40 7.16
C TRP A 29 14.52 -15.89 5.89
N PHE A 30 14.70 -14.58 5.74
CA PHE A 30 15.39 -13.99 4.58
C PHE A 30 16.90 -14.28 4.56
N GLU A 31 17.53 -14.52 5.71
CA GLU A 31 18.93 -14.99 5.77
C GLU A 31 19.12 -16.34 5.08
N ARG A 32 18.10 -17.21 5.09
CA ARG A 32 18.11 -18.48 4.35
C ARG A 32 17.79 -18.30 2.88
N GLU A 33 17.17 -17.19 2.52
CA GLU A 33 16.69 -16.89 1.17
C GLU A 33 17.24 -15.55 0.63
N PRO A 34 18.57 -15.29 0.68
CA PRO A 34 19.13 -13.96 0.41
C PRO A 34 18.93 -13.50 -1.04
N HIS A 35 18.71 -14.43 -1.96
CA HIS A 35 18.41 -14.13 -3.36
C HIS A 35 17.08 -13.37 -3.52
N LEU A 36 16.11 -13.57 -2.63
CA LEU A 36 14.82 -12.87 -2.66
C LEU A 36 14.98 -11.37 -2.40
N LEU A 37 15.92 -10.98 -1.52
CA LEU A 37 16.24 -9.57 -1.30
C LEU A 37 16.86 -8.94 -2.56
N GLY A 38 17.70 -9.70 -3.27
CA GLY A 38 18.25 -9.31 -4.56
C GLY A 38 17.16 -9.11 -5.62
N GLU A 39 16.19 -10.02 -5.68
CA GLU A 39 15.05 -9.93 -6.59
C GLU A 39 14.13 -8.74 -6.28
N LEU A 40 13.80 -8.51 -5.01
CA LEU A 40 13.01 -7.35 -4.58
C LEU A 40 13.71 -6.03 -4.95
N ARG A 41 15.02 -5.92 -4.71
CA ARG A 41 15.81 -4.76 -5.14
C ARG A 41 15.87 -4.60 -6.65
N ALA A 42 15.93 -5.71 -7.39
CA ALA A 42 15.90 -5.69 -8.85
C ALA A 42 14.56 -5.18 -9.39
N ALA A 43 13.44 -5.60 -8.79
CA ALA A 43 12.10 -5.09 -9.06
C ALA A 43 11.97 -3.61 -8.66
N GLY A 44 12.71 -3.16 -7.66
CA GLY A 44 12.77 -1.77 -7.23
C GLY A 44 13.41 -0.80 -8.22
N ARG A 45 14.14 -1.28 -9.23
CA ARG A 45 14.82 -0.39 -10.19
C ARG A 45 13.82 0.38 -11.05
N PRO A 46 14.02 1.70 -11.30
CA PRO A 46 13.10 2.48 -12.15
C PRO A 46 12.86 1.88 -13.53
N GLU A 47 13.84 1.18 -14.11
CA GLU A 47 13.72 0.51 -15.42
C GLU A 47 12.79 -0.71 -15.37
N ALA A 48 12.56 -1.28 -14.18
CA ALA A 48 11.68 -2.42 -13.99
C ALA A 48 10.19 -2.07 -14.08
N ARG A 49 9.84 -0.76 -14.17
CA ARG A 49 8.44 -0.30 -14.27
C ARG A 49 7.71 -0.71 -15.55
N GLY A 50 8.43 -1.14 -16.58
CA GLY A 50 7.83 -1.65 -17.82
C GLY A 50 7.15 -3.00 -17.62
N ASP A 51 6.87 -3.67 -18.74
CA ASP A 51 6.26 -4.99 -18.77
C ASP A 51 6.98 -5.95 -17.81
N CYS A 52 6.20 -6.66 -16.99
CA CYS A 52 6.73 -7.60 -16.02
C CYS A 52 6.00 -8.94 -16.08
N ASP A 53 6.68 -9.98 -15.57
CA ASP A 53 6.12 -11.32 -15.44
C ASP A 53 5.04 -11.33 -14.36
N ALA A 54 3.93 -12.02 -14.61
CA ALA A 54 2.83 -12.15 -13.64
C ALA A 54 3.30 -12.78 -12.33
N GLU A 55 4.25 -13.72 -12.38
CA GLU A 55 4.81 -14.32 -11.17
C GLU A 55 5.56 -13.32 -10.29
N LEU A 56 6.21 -12.31 -10.90
CA LEU A 56 6.84 -11.23 -10.14
C LEU A 56 5.78 -10.40 -9.41
N LEU A 57 4.68 -10.06 -10.07
CA LEU A 57 3.58 -9.32 -9.44
C LEU A 57 2.98 -10.10 -8.27
N TRP A 58 2.84 -11.41 -8.41
CA TRP A 58 2.36 -12.26 -7.33
C TRP A 58 3.36 -12.35 -6.16
N GLY A 59 4.65 -12.42 -6.46
CA GLY A 59 5.69 -12.39 -5.45
C GLY A 59 5.70 -11.07 -4.67
N LEU A 60 5.63 -9.94 -5.38
CA LEU A 60 5.50 -8.62 -4.75
C LEU A 60 4.22 -8.50 -3.92
N TYR A 61 3.14 -9.16 -4.33
CA TYR A 61 1.89 -9.17 -3.58
C TYR A 61 2.03 -9.96 -2.27
N ALA A 62 2.79 -11.06 -2.28
CA ALA A 62 3.14 -11.74 -1.04
C ALA A 62 3.97 -10.85 -0.10
N VAL A 63 4.89 -10.06 -0.64
CA VAL A 63 5.66 -9.06 0.13
C VAL A 63 4.75 -7.96 0.68
N SER A 64 3.78 -7.47 -0.08
CA SER A 64 2.87 -6.41 0.39
C SER A 64 1.98 -6.89 1.54
N ARG A 65 1.52 -8.15 1.53
CA ARG A 65 0.81 -8.73 2.67
C ARG A 65 1.69 -8.85 3.91
N LEU A 66 2.97 -9.20 3.73
CA LEU A 66 3.92 -9.16 4.84
C LEU A 66 4.03 -7.73 5.40
N ALA A 67 4.11 -6.69 4.56
CA ALA A 67 4.11 -5.30 5.00
C ALA A 67 2.83 -4.90 5.75
N ASP A 68 1.65 -5.32 5.28
CA ASP A 68 0.38 -5.10 6.00
C ASP A 68 0.39 -5.71 7.41
N LEU A 69 0.95 -6.93 7.55
CA LEU A 69 1.09 -7.59 8.85
C LEU A 69 2.11 -6.92 9.76
N LEU A 70 3.22 -6.43 9.19
CA LEU A 70 4.28 -5.76 9.93
C LEU A 70 3.87 -4.37 10.43
N THR A 71 3.02 -3.67 9.69
CA THR A 71 2.51 -2.34 10.07
C THR A 71 1.30 -2.41 11.00
N ALA A 72 0.62 -3.56 11.08
CA ALA A 72 -0.57 -3.78 11.92
C ALA A 72 -0.48 -3.25 13.37
N PRO A 73 0.65 -3.39 14.10
CA PRO A 73 0.77 -2.87 15.48
C PRO A 73 0.66 -1.35 15.58
N HIS A 74 0.94 -0.63 14.49
CA HIS A 74 0.93 0.83 14.41
C HIS A 74 -0.40 1.38 13.90
N GLN A 75 -1.26 0.52 13.34
CA GLN A 75 -2.55 0.93 12.79
C GLN A 75 -3.55 1.18 13.92
N PRO A 76 -4.32 2.27 13.88
CA PRO A 76 -5.41 2.47 14.83
C PRO A 76 -6.61 1.57 14.53
N GLY A 77 -7.58 1.53 15.42
CA GLY A 77 -8.83 0.77 15.26
C GLY A 77 -8.87 -0.52 16.08
N ASP A 78 -9.88 -1.34 15.84
CA ASP A 78 -10.21 -2.52 16.64
C ASP A 78 -10.51 -3.76 15.82
N ARG A 79 -10.46 -3.68 14.48
CA ARG A 79 -10.67 -4.84 13.60
C ARG A 79 -9.62 -5.91 13.92
N ALA A 80 -10.08 -7.09 14.28
CA ALA A 80 -9.20 -8.21 14.55
C ALA A 80 -8.63 -8.79 13.25
N LEU A 81 -7.31 -8.96 13.20
CA LEU A 81 -6.62 -9.71 12.14
C LEU A 81 -6.90 -11.22 12.24
N GLY A 82 -7.17 -11.71 13.46
CA GLY A 82 -7.30 -13.14 13.76
C GLY A 82 -5.98 -13.90 13.78
N TRP A 83 -4.85 -13.20 13.65
CA TRP A 83 -3.49 -13.74 13.68
C TRP A 83 -2.70 -13.07 14.82
N PRO A 84 -1.62 -13.71 15.32
CA PRO A 84 -0.68 -13.04 16.21
C PRO A 84 -0.16 -11.75 15.58
N MET A 85 -0.13 -10.69 16.38
CA MET A 85 0.34 -9.38 15.94
C MET A 85 1.87 -9.34 15.97
N ALA A 86 2.48 -8.67 14.98
CA ALA A 86 3.91 -8.48 14.93
C ALA A 86 4.44 -7.70 16.15
N SER A 87 5.70 -7.92 16.51
CA SER A 87 6.39 -6.99 17.43
C SER A 87 6.48 -5.59 16.82
N ALA A 88 6.45 -4.53 17.63
CA ALA A 88 6.49 -3.14 17.16
C ALA A 88 7.75 -2.77 16.34
N GLY A 89 8.88 -3.46 16.55
CA GLY A 89 10.11 -3.24 15.78
C GLY A 89 10.21 -4.04 14.47
N ALA A 90 9.21 -4.88 14.17
CA ALA A 90 9.28 -5.80 13.03
C ALA A 90 9.30 -5.05 11.69
N TRP A 91 8.51 -3.97 11.58
CA TRP A 91 8.49 -3.14 10.38
C TRP A 91 9.83 -2.48 10.11
N ASP A 92 10.46 -1.90 11.13
CA ASP A 92 11.79 -1.28 11.01
C ASP A 92 12.86 -2.28 10.62
N GLY A 93 12.87 -3.45 11.26
CA GLY A 93 13.79 -4.53 10.93
C GLY A 93 13.64 -5.00 9.47
N PHE A 94 12.40 -5.16 9.00
CA PHE A 94 12.15 -5.55 7.62
C PHE A 94 12.55 -4.46 6.62
N ARG A 95 12.25 -3.18 6.88
CA ARG A 95 12.69 -2.06 6.02
C ARG A 95 14.20 -2.03 5.89
N ALA A 96 14.94 -2.16 6.99
CA ALA A 96 16.40 -2.23 6.99
C ALA A 96 16.92 -3.42 6.18
N LEU A 97 16.29 -4.60 6.34
CA LEU A 97 16.67 -5.84 5.66
C LEU A 97 16.54 -5.76 4.14
N VAL A 98 15.43 -5.22 3.64
CA VAL A 98 15.22 -5.07 2.20
C VAL A 98 16.02 -3.91 1.61
N GLY A 99 16.59 -3.05 2.46
CA GLY A 99 17.29 -1.83 2.07
C GLY A 99 16.31 -0.76 1.58
N ALA A 100 15.14 -0.68 2.20
CA ALA A 100 14.15 0.34 1.90
C ALA A 100 14.65 1.73 2.36
N VAL A 101 14.35 2.73 1.55
CA VAL A 101 14.49 4.14 1.90
C VAL A 101 13.15 4.61 2.46
N GLU A 102 13.22 5.36 3.55
CA GLU A 102 12.04 5.98 4.15
C GLU A 102 11.49 7.08 3.23
N VAL A 103 10.17 7.23 3.22
CA VAL A 103 9.52 8.35 2.56
C VAL A 103 9.85 9.63 3.34
N ALA A 104 10.56 10.56 2.71
CA ALA A 104 11.09 11.78 3.35
C ALA A 104 10.49 13.07 2.77
N GLU A 105 9.20 13.04 2.39
CA GLU A 105 8.51 14.20 1.83
C GLU A 105 8.04 15.14 2.95
N ASP A 106 8.40 16.43 2.86
CA ASP A 106 8.02 17.44 3.85
C ASP A 106 6.51 17.76 3.83
N GLY A 107 5.85 17.51 2.69
CA GLY A 107 4.44 17.79 2.46
C GLY A 107 3.60 16.53 2.23
N PHE A 108 2.30 16.64 2.51
CA PHE A 108 1.38 15.55 2.19
C PHE A 108 1.30 15.35 0.68
N HIS A 109 1.37 14.09 0.26
CA HIS A 109 1.12 13.69 -1.12
C HIS A 109 0.57 12.26 -1.14
N PRO A 110 -0.55 11.99 -1.84
CA PRO A 110 -1.23 10.70 -1.77
C PRO A 110 -0.43 9.54 -2.37
N PHE A 111 0.55 9.82 -3.23
CA PHE A 111 1.49 8.79 -3.70
C PHE A 111 2.25 8.17 -2.52
N PHE A 112 2.78 9.02 -1.64
CA PHE A 112 3.69 8.64 -0.57
C PHE A 112 2.97 8.30 0.74
N HIS A 113 1.80 8.89 0.93
CA HIS A 113 1.09 8.91 2.20
C HIS A 113 -0.29 8.24 2.10
N GLU A 114 -0.61 7.44 3.09
CA GLU A 114 -1.93 6.90 3.37
C GLU A 114 -2.55 7.70 4.53
N ILE A 115 -3.71 8.33 4.29
CA ILE A 115 -4.43 9.05 5.35
C ILE A 115 -5.00 8.02 6.32
N VAL A 116 -4.57 8.06 7.56
CA VAL A 116 -5.04 7.19 8.65
C VAL A 116 -6.09 7.89 9.51
N ARG A 117 -5.89 9.20 9.71
CA ARG A 117 -6.75 10.08 10.49
C ARG A 117 -6.70 11.49 9.92
N VAL A 118 -7.82 12.20 10.03
CA VAL A 118 -7.90 13.63 9.71
C VAL A 118 -8.23 14.41 10.98
N GLU A 119 -7.47 15.47 11.24
CA GLU A 119 -7.81 16.54 12.17
C GLU A 119 -8.52 17.64 11.38
N PRO A 120 -9.76 18.02 11.74
CA PRO A 120 -10.43 19.11 11.05
C PRO A 120 -9.71 20.43 11.31
N ALA A 121 -9.52 21.23 10.26
CA ALA A 121 -9.11 22.62 10.37
C ALA A 121 -10.30 23.54 10.68
N ASP A 122 -10.00 24.71 11.26
CA ASP A 122 -11.01 25.75 11.48
C ASP A 122 -11.43 26.43 10.17
N ASP A 123 -10.47 26.62 9.24
CA ASP A 123 -10.75 27.13 7.89
C ASP A 123 -11.22 25.98 6.99
N PRO A 124 -12.45 26.02 6.44
CA PRO A 124 -12.98 24.96 5.58
C PRO A 124 -12.18 24.77 4.28
N ASP A 125 -11.39 25.75 3.86
CA ASP A 125 -10.58 25.70 2.65
C ASP A 125 -9.08 25.46 2.95
N GLU A 126 -8.70 25.17 4.21
CA GLU A 126 -7.30 24.91 4.59
C GLU A 126 -6.75 23.70 3.81
N PRO A 127 -5.60 23.84 3.11
CA PRO A 127 -5.00 22.74 2.38
C PRO A 127 -4.50 21.64 3.32
N VAL A 128 -4.27 20.44 2.78
CA VAL A 128 -3.80 19.30 3.56
C VAL A 128 -2.38 19.54 4.07
N SER A 129 -2.17 19.36 5.37
CA SER A 129 -0.86 19.38 6.02
C SER A 129 -0.59 18.10 6.82
N LEU A 130 0.67 17.68 6.90
CA LEU A 130 1.09 16.54 7.73
C LEU A 130 1.12 16.95 9.20
N VAL A 131 0.53 16.12 10.07
CA VAL A 131 0.53 16.33 11.53
C VAL A 131 1.45 15.34 12.23
N ALA A 132 1.30 14.06 11.92
CA ALA A 132 2.07 12.99 12.54
C ALA A 132 2.14 11.77 11.62
N GLU A 133 3.21 10.99 11.78
CA GLU A 133 3.35 9.68 11.16
C GLU A 133 2.97 8.58 12.16
N CYS A 134 2.14 7.63 11.71
CA CYS A 134 1.74 6.44 12.44
C CYS A 134 2.71 5.28 12.18
N TRP A 135 3.08 5.09 10.91
CA TRP A 135 4.16 4.21 10.48
C TRP A 135 4.86 4.79 9.25
N PRO A 136 6.16 4.54 9.12
CA PRO A 136 6.94 5.09 8.02
C PRO A 136 6.72 4.36 6.71
N GLY A 137 6.76 5.12 5.63
CA GLY A 137 6.71 4.61 4.26
C GLY A 137 8.01 3.91 3.85
N ALA A 138 7.94 3.12 2.79
CA ALA A 138 9.08 2.34 2.30
C ALA A 138 9.15 2.34 0.77
N LEU A 139 10.26 2.87 0.24
CA LEU A 139 10.68 2.75 -1.16
C LEU A 139 11.80 1.73 -1.28
N VAL A 140 11.67 0.73 -2.15
CA VAL A 140 12.78 -0.14 -2.55
C VAL A 140 13.24 0.32 -3.92
N GLY A 141 14.37 1.02 -3.99
CA GLY A 141 14.74 1.74 -5.20
C GLY A 141 13.69 2.82 -5.51
N GLY A 142 13.10 2.77 -6.70
CA GLY A 142 11.94 3.60 -7.07
C GLY A 142 10.59 2.98 -6.75
N LEU A 143 10.49 1.68 -6.43
CA LEU A 143 9.20 1.02 -6.16
C LEU A 143 8.67 1.41 -4.77
N LEU A 144 7.45 1.92 -4.72
CA LEU A 144 6.72 2.16 -3.47
C LEU A 144 6.16 0.84 -2.93
N LEU A 145 6.82 0.30 -1.90
CA LEU A 145 6.40 -0.93 -1.25
C LEU A 145 5.24 -0.69 -0.28
N ALA A 146 5.34 0.37 0.52
CA ALA A 146 4.30 0.76 1.47
C ALA A 146 4.26 2.29 1.61
N ARG A 147 3.06 2.84 1.70
CA ARG A 147 2.84 4.26 2.03
C ARG A 147 3.06 4.50 3.51
N ALA A 148 3.56 5.69 3.84
CA ALA A 148 3.58 6.17 5.23
C ALA A 148 2.14 6.39 5.70
N GLY A 149 1.75 5.77 6.81
CA GLY A 149 0.45 6.02 7.41
C GLY A 149 0.52 7.31 8.20
N VAL A 150 -0.33 8.28 7.91
CA VAL A 150 -0.24 9.63 8.50
C VAL A 150 -1.55 10.13 9.08
N THR A 151 -1.42 10.98 10.09
CA THR A 151 -2.46 11.92 10.50
C THR A 151 -2.25 13.22 9.74
N VAL A 152 -3.30 13.74 9.12
CA VAL A 152 -3.27 15.02 8.39
C VAL A 152 -4.24 16.02 9.01
N ARG A 153 -4.04 17.31 8.76
CA ARG A 153 -5.03 18.35 9.00
C ARG A 153 -5.50 18.94 7.68
N ALA A 154 -6.80 19.18 7.53
CA ALA A 154 -7.36 19.83 6.35
C ALA A 154 -8.71 20.47 6.64
N GLY A 155 -9.11 21.43 5.80
CA GLY A 155 -10.43 22.01 5.78
C GLY A 155 -11.49 21.05 5.22
N ALA A 156 -12.74 21.23 5.68
CA ALA A 156 -13.86 20.35 5.34
C ALA A 156 -14.25 20.35 3.84
N ASN A 157 -13.88 21.38 3.07
CA ASN A 157 -14.07 21.40 1.61
C ASN A 157 -12.94 20.65 0.87
N VAL A 158 -11.84 20.34 1.56
CA VAL A 158 -10.66 19.65 1.00
C VAL A 158 -10.74 18.16 1.26
N LEU A 159 -10.98 17.77 2.52
CA LEU A 159 -11.17 16.37 2.95
C LEU A 159 -12.40 16.28 3.85
N ASP A 160 -13.23 15.25 3.64
CA ASP A 160 -14.20 14.83 4.63
C ASP A 160 -13.50 13.91 5.64
N PRO A 161 -13.44 14.26 6.94
CA PRO A 161 -12.68 13.49 7.92
C PRO A 161 -13.12 12.04 8.08
N GLU A 162 -14.41 11.74 7.89
CA GLU A 162 -14.93 10.38 8.02
C GLU A 162 -14.58 9.56 6.77
N ALA A 163 -14.85 10.08 5.57
CA ALA A 163 -14.52 9.44 4.30
C ALA A 163 -13.01 9.15 4.20
N ALA A 164 -12.17 10.18 4.35
CA ALA A 164 -10.72 10.02 4.24
C ALA A 164 -10.12 9.07 5.30
N ALA A 165 -10.76 8.92 6.46
CA ALA A 165 -10.29 8.01 7.50
C ALA A 165 -10.87 6.59 7.42
N ARG A 166 -12.01 6.38 6.75
CA ARG A 166 -12.80 5.15 6.88
C ARG A 166 -13.38 4.58 5.59
N SER A 167 -13.28 5.28 4.47
CA SER A 167 -13.69 4.71 3.18
C SER A 167 -12.90 3.45 2.82
N THR A 168 -13.53 2.61 2.02
CA THR A 168 -12.93 1.36 1.55
C THR A 168 -11.63 1.63 0.81
N GLN A 169 -10.56 0.98 1.26
CA GLN A 169 -9.24 1.11 0.64
C GLN A 169 -8.99 -0.02 -0.36
N TYR A 170 -8.79 0.36 -1.62
CA TYR A 170 -8.49 -0.51 -2.74
C TYR A 170 -7.02 -0.97 -2.76
N TRP A 171 -6.75 -2.08 -3.45
CA TRP A 171 -5.41 -2.71 -3.57
C TRP A 171 -4.74 -3.04 -2.24
N THR A 172 -5.52 -3.20 -1.17
CA THR A 172 -5.00 -3.33 0.19
C THR A 172 -5.59 -4.57 0.82
N TRP A 173 -4.75 -5.50 1.24
CA TRP A 173 -5.25 -6.78 1.75
C TRP A 173 -5.89 -6.61 3.14
N TRP A 174 -5.29 -5.81 4.02
CA TRP A 174 -5.84 -5.64 5.36
C TRP A 174 -5.50 -4.29 6.00
N ARG A 175 -6.48 -3.72 6.71
CA ARG A 175 -6.31 -2.57 7.60
C ARG A 175 -7.16 -2.72 8.86
N ARG A 176 -6.65 -2.19 9.97
CA ARG A 176 -7.32 -2.23 11.27
C ARG A 176 -8.41 -1.17 11.44
N ASN A 177 -8.28 -0.03 10.76
CA ASN A 177 -9.14 1.14 10.93
C ASN A 177 -10.23 1.29 9.85
N ARG A 178 -10.25 0.46 8.80
CA ARG A 178 -11.19 0.62 7.68
C ARG A 178 -11.52 -0.68 6.94
N PRO A 179 -12.65 -0.72 6.20
CA PRO A 179 -12.87 -1.70 5.14
C PRO A 179 -11.80 -1.59 4.05
N VAL A 180 -11.61 -2.70 3.34
CA VAL A 180 -10.62 -2.84 2.27
C VAL A 180 -11.24 -3.62 1.12
N ASP A 181 -10.84 -3.27 -0.10
CA ASP A 181 -11.16 -4.00 -1.32
C ASP A 181 -9.85 -4.46 -1.96
N ASP A 182 -9.75 -5.76 -2.18
CA ASP A 182 -8.56 -6.38 -2.72
C ASP A 182 -8.97 -7.58 -3.55
N LEU A 183 -8.39 -7.69 -4.75
CA LEU A 183 -8.77 -8.71 -5.73
C LEU A 183 -8.52 -10.14 -5.26
N SER A 184 -7.80 -10.35 -4.15
CA SER A 184 -7.65 -11.68 -3.54
C SER A 184 -8.83 -12.09 -2.65
N HIS A 185 -9.67 -11.16 -2.20
CA HIS A 185 -10.80 -11.47 -1.34
C HIS A 185 -11.84 -12.31 -2.09
N GLY A 186 -12.40 -13.31 -1.40
CA GLY A 186 -13.35 -14.27 -1.99
C GLY A 186 -12.71 -15.43 -2.77
N TRP A 187 -11.40 -15.43 -2.99
CA TRP A 187 -10.70 -16.54 -3.66
C TRP A 187 -10.25 -17.63 -2.68
N GLY A 188 -10.15 -18.86 -3.19
CA GLY A 188 -9.65 -20.00 -2.42
C GLY A 188 -8.16 -19.89 -2.05
N GLY A 189 -7.72 -20.67 -1.05
CA GLY A 189 -6.46 -20.45 -0.33
C GLY A 189 -5.18 -20.37 -1.18
N ASN A 190 -5.09 -21.07 -2.32
CA ASN A 190 -3.94 -20.92 -3.23
C ASN A 190 -4.16 -19.86 -4.31
N SER A 191 -5.40 -19.68 -4.77
CA SER A 191 -5.72 -18.75 -5.85
C SER A 191 -5.57 -17.29 -5.44
N GLN A 192 -5.87 -16.97 -4.18
CA GLN A 192 -5.74 -15.62 -3.63
C GLN A 192 -4.31 -15.03 -3.74
N TRP A 193 -3.30 -15.88 -3.84
CA TRP A 193 -1.90 -15.45 -3.93
C TRP A 193 -1.49 -15.07 -5.34
N ARG A 194 -2.28 -15.47 -6.36
CA ARG A 194 -2.10 -15.06 -7.76
C ARG A 194 -2.71 -13.68 -8.07
N THR A 195 -2.93 -12.89 -7.03
CA THR A 195 -3.27 -11.47 -7.17
C THR A 195 -2.00 -10.69 -7.50
N GLY A 196 -2.08 -9.81 -8.49
CA GLY A 196 -0.96 -8.95 -8.86
C GLY A 196 -0.83 -7.78 -7.90
N PHE A 197 0.39 -7.47 -7.47
CA PHE A 197 0.69 -6.26 -6.72
C PHE A 197 0.55 -5.02 -7.61
N ARG A 198 -0.09 -3.97 -7.09
CA ARG A 198 -0.08 -2.65 -7.73
C ARG A 198 1.31 -2.03 -7.58
N ARG A 199 2.00 -1.80 -8.69
CA ARG A 199 3.30 -1.12 -8.69
C ARG A 199 3.15 0.38 -8.93
N ASP A 200 3.62 1.16 -7.96
CA ASP A 200 3.78 2.61 -8.06
C ASP A 200 5.30 2.92 -8.01
N TYR A 201 5.82 3.78 -8.88
CA TYR A 201 7.25 4.10 -8.97
C TYR A 201 7.56 5.60 -8.90
N VAL A 202 8.68 5.92 -8.24
CA VAL A 202 9.39 7.19 -8.38
C VAL A 202 10.44 7.05 -9.47
N VAL A 203 10.43 7.94 -10.47
CA VAL A 203 11.38 7.95 -11.59
C VAL A 203 11.85 9.38 -11.84
N GLY A 204 12.99 9.76 -11.27
CA GLY A 204 13.44 11.16 -11.31
C GLY A 204 12.43 12.07 -10.62
N ASP A 205 11.92 13.05 -11.38
CA ASP A 205 10.92 14.02 -10.92
C ASP A 205 9.48 13.61 -11.30
N GLU A 206 9.26 12.33 -11.61
CA GLU A 206 7.95 11.78 -11.96
C GLU A 206 7.50 10.70 -10.97
N LEU A 207 6.18 10.66 -10.76
CA LEU A 207 5.46 9.63 -10.04
C LEU A 207 4.63 8.83 -11.04
N HIS A 208 4.87 7.53 -11.09
CA HIS A 208 4.21 6.59 -12.00
C HIS A 208 3.26 5.71 -11.19
N LEU A 209 1.96 5.90 -11.32
CA LEU A 209 0.92 5.21 -10.56
C LEU A 209 0.35 4.04 -11.35
N ASN A 210 0.25 2.89 -10.67
CA ASN A 210 -0.33 1.64 -11.16
C ASN A 210 0.20 1.24 -12.55
N VAL A 211 1.51 1.11 -12.71
CA VAL A 211 2.15 0.95 -14.04
C VAL A 211 1.70 -0.29 -14.83
N ASP A 212 1.08 -1.27 -14.15
CA ASP A 212 0.51 -2.48 -14.75
C ASP A 212 -0.96 -2.32 -15.18
N GLY A 213 -1.57 -1.17 -14.92
CA GLY A 213 -2.90 -0.85 -15.42
C GLY A 213 -2.91 -0.80 -16.95
N LYS A 214 -4.05 -1.18 -17.53
CA LYS A 214 -4.21 -1.32 -18.98
C LYS A 214 -4.78 -0.08 -19.66
N GLU A 215 -5.18 0.91 -18.86
CA GLU A 215 -6.00 2.03 -19.30
C GLU A 215 -5.30 3.35 -18.98
N SER A 216 -4.56 3.89 -19.95
CA SER A 216 -4.25 5.32 -19.98
C SER A 216 -5.51 6.04 -20.47
N ARG A 217 -6.37 6.51 -19.54
CA ARG A 217 -7.64 7.24 -19.71
C ARG A 217 -8.21 7.45 -21.14
N PRO A 218 -9.52 7.19 -21.36
CA PRO A 218 -10.40 6.29 -20.60
C PRO A 218 -11.23 5.30 -21.46
N PRO A 219 -11.51 4.08 -20.94
CA PRO A 219 -12.68 3.28 -21.34
C PRO A 219 -13.96 3.76 -20.65
N GLU A 220 -15.09 3.19 -21.09
CA GLU A 220 -16.48 3.66 -20.88
C GLU A 220 -16.80 4.18 -19.46
N PRO A 221 -17.66 5.21 -19.35
CA PRO A 221 -18.06 5.76 -18.06
C PRO A 221 -18.60 4.66 -17.15
N ASP A 222 -18.01 4.55 -15.96
CA ASP A 222 -18.76 4.08 -14.80
C ASP A 222 -19.75 5.20 -14.51
N ASP A 223 -21.03 4.98 -14.83
CA ASP A 223 -22.09 6.01 -14.80
C ASP A 223 -22.22 6.71 -13.44
N ASP A 224 -21.62 6.14 -12.38
CA ASP A 224 -21.72 6.60 -11.01
C ASP A 224 -20.48 7.37 -10.48
N LEU A 225 -19.38 7.45 -11.24
CA LEU A 225 -18.15 8.16 -10.82
C LEU A 225 -17.78 9.31 -11.77
N THR A 226 -17.45 10.44 -11.18
CA THR A 226 -16.82 11.55 -11.91
C THR A 226 -15.34 11.26 -12.22
N ASP A 227 -14.77 11.95 -13.20
CA ASP A 227 -13.33 11.84 -13.51
C ASP A 227 -12.43 12.19 -12.31
N ASP A 228 -12.85 13.12 -11.46
CA ASP A 228 -12.12 13.49 -10.25
C ASP A 228 -12.14 12.36 -9.21
N GLU A 229 -13.27 11.67 -9.06
CA GLU A 229 -13.38 10.53 -8.14
C GLU A 229 -12.60 9.30 -8.63
N ARG A 230 -12.55 9.07 -9.95
CA ARG A 230 -11.67 8.07 -10.54
C ARG A 230 -10.19 8.37 -10.24
N LEU A 231 -9.79 9.64 -10.41
CA LEU A 231 -8.44 10.10 -10.09
C LEU A 231 -8.13 10.00 -8.59
N GLU A 232 -9.12 10.30 -7.76
CA GLU A 232 -9.07 10.16 -6.31
C GLU A 232 -8.81 8.71 -5.91
N LEU A 233 -9.58 7.75 -6.47
CA LEU A 233 -9.34 6.33 -6.26
C LEU A 233 -7.95 5.89 -6.74
N LEU A 234 -7.49 6.35 -7.89
CA LEU A 234 -6.14 6.01 -8.36
C LEU A 234 -5.05 6.56 -7.42
N ARG A 235 -5.15 7.82 -6.98
CA ARG A 235 -4.14 8.48 -6.13
C ARG A 235 -4.22 8.01 -4.68
N PHE A 236 -5.37 8.17 -4.03
CA PHE A 236 -5.56 7.90 -2.61
C PHE A 236 -5.86 6.43 -2.31
N ARG A 237 -6.32 5.65 -3.30
CA ARG A 237 -6.82 4.28 -3.13
C ARG A 237 -8.12 4.18 -2.34
N HIS A 238 -8.80 5.29 -2.05
CA HIS A 238 -10.09 5.35 -1.36
C HIS A 238 -10.72 6.71 -1.61
N GLY A 239 -12.01 6.85 -1.27
CA GLY A 239 -12.69 8.15 -1.27
C GLY A 239 -12.21 9.04 -0.13
N VAL A 240 -11.97 10.32 -0.39
CA VAL A 240 -11.52 11.30 0.61
C VAL A 240 -12.44 12.49 0.80
N ARG A 241 -13.32 12.77 -0.16
CA ARG A 241 -14.38 13.79 -0.03
C ARG A 241 -15.74 13.20 0.34
N ARG A 242 -15.93 11.92 0.01
CA ARG A 242 -17.09 11.12 0.40
C ARG A 242 -16.73 9.65 0.31
N ASP A 243 -17.55 8.80 0.92
CA ASP A 243 -17.43 7.37 0.71
C ASP A 243 -17.97 6.97 -0.67
N LEU A 244 -17.13 6.28 -1.44
CA LEU A 244 -17.44 5.79 -2.78
C LEU A 244 -17.97 4.35 -2.75
N GLY A 245 -17.92 3.69 -1.59
CA GLY A 245 -18.34 2.29 -1.42
C GLY A 245 -17.26 1.29 -1.87
N PRO A 246 -17.50 -0.03 -1.71
CA PRO A 246 -16.54 -1.08 -2.10
C PRO A 246 -16.65 -1.49 -3.57
N ASP A 247 -17.79 -1.28 -4.24
CA ASP A 247 -18.09 -1.84 -5.56
C ASP A 247 -17.60 -0.97 -6.73
N ARG A 248 -16.36 -0.48 -6.67
CA ARG A 248 -15.72 0.29 -7.76
C ARG A 248 -14.63 -0.53 -8.43
N TRP A 249 -14.28 -0.16 -9.67
CA TRP A 249 -13.27 -0.87 -10.46
C TRP A 249 -12.07 0.00 -10.87
N PRO A 250 -11.27 0.53 -9.91
CA PRO A 250 -10.18 1.45 -10.23
C PRO A 250 -8.90 0.74 -10.73
N TYR A 251 -8.91 -0.60 -10.77
CA TYR A 251 -7.75 -1.47 -11.00
C TYR A 251 -7.03 -1.30 -12.35
N GLY A 252 -7.73 -0.77 -13.36
CA GLY A 252 -7.21 -0.65 -14.73
C GLY A 252 -6.45 0.65 -15.01
N GLU A 253 -6.64 1.68 -14.19
CA GLU A 253 -6.19 3.05 -14.51
C GLU A 253 -4.71 3.28 -14.20
N THR A 254 -4.04 4.07 -15.05
CA THR A 254 -2.65 4.51 -14.84
C THR A 254 -2.53 6.02 -14.90
N LEU A 255 -1.50 6.57 -14.23
CA LEU A 255 -1.21 8.00 -14.24
C LEU A 255 0.30 8.23 -14.11
N VAL A 256 0.81 9.21 -14.84
CA VAL A 256 2.12 9.80 -14.60
C VAL A 256 1.91 11.26 -14.21
N GLU A 257 2.51 11.69 -13.12
CA GLU A 257 2.45 13.07 -12.65
C GLU A 257 3.82 13.55 -12.15
N ALA A 258 4.00 14.86 -12.08
CA ALA A 258 5.22 15.43 -11.51
C ALA A 258 5.28 15.13 -10.00
N ARG A 259 6.48 14.83 -9.51
CA ARG A 259 6.78 14.78 -8.09
C ARG A 259 6.67 16.21 -7.51
N PRO A 260 6.02 16.39 -6.34
CA PRO A 260 5.88 17.68 -5.69
C PRO A 260 7.21 18.33 -5.32
#